data_AF-A0AAV5IVF8-F1
#
_entry.id   AF-A0AAV5IVF8-F1
#
_cell.length_a   1.000
_cell.length_b   1.000
_cell.length_c   1.000
_cell.angle_alpha   90.00
_cell.angle_beta   90.00
_cell.angle_gamma   90.00
#
_symmetry.space_group_name_H-M   'P 1'
#
loop_
_entity.id
_entity.type
_entity.pdbx_description
1 polymer ?
#
loop_
_entity_poly.entity_id
_entity_poly.type
_entity_poly.pdbx_seq_one_letter_code
_entity_poly.pdbx_strand_id
1 'polypeptide(L)'
;MLSARRAIDKNRPSGEHNLVEWAKPYLTNKRRIFRVMDPRLEGQYLLDQAQKAANLALQCLAVEPKFRPNMDEVVTALEQLREPRNMQKSGQKGNTHCHPNSRSTGNPRPSASPLHV
;
A
#
# COMPACT_ATOMS: atom_id res chain seq x y z
N MET A 1 13.47 2.42 -13.29
CA MET A 1 13.85 2.25 -11.87
C MET A 1 13.28 3.41 -11.06
N LEU A 2 12.94 3.18 -9.79
CA LEU A 2 12.15 4.12 -8.97
C LEU A 2 13.00 5.19 -8.29
N SER A 3 14.16 4.83 -7.71
CA SER A 3 14.97 5.71 -6.85
C SER A 3 16.37 6.05 -7.37
N ALA A 4 16.80 5.41 -8.45
CA ALA A 4 18.17 5.48 -9.00
C ALA A 4 19.31 5.29 -7.97
N ARG A 5 19.02 4.66 -6.82
CA ARG A 5 20.00 4.30 -5.80
C ARG A 5 20.40 2.84 -5.95
N ARG A 6 21.63 2.51 -5.54
CA ARG A 6 22.08 1.11 -5.42
C ARG A 6 21.33 0.43 -4.27
N ALA A 7 21.08 -0.88 -4.40
CA ALA A 7 20.42 -1.66 -3.36
C ALA A 7 21.22 -1.67 -2.04
N ILE A 8 22.55 -1.79 -2.16
CA ILE A 8 23.50 -1.71 -1.06
C ILE A 8 24.55 -0.66 -1.39
N ASP A 9 24.75 0.31 -0.49
CA ASP A 9 25.70 1.41 -0.64
C ASP A 9 26.44 1.68 0.68
N LYS A 10 27.68 1.19 0.79
CA LYS A 10 28.49 1.29 2.01
C LYS A 10 29.07 2.69 2.26
N ASN A 11 28.96 3.60 1.28
CA ASN A 11 29.48 4.95 1.39
C ASN A 11 28.46 5.92 2.03
N ARG A 12 27.24 5.44 2.32
CA ARG A 12 26.18 6.23 2.96
C ARG A 12 26.28 6.20 4.48
N PRO A 13 25.55 7.07 5.19
CA PRO A 13 25.46 7.00 6.64
C PRO A 13 24.86 5.67 7.13
N SER A 14 25.15 5.34 8.39
CA SER A 14 24.53 4.18 9.07
C SER A 14 23.00 4.28 9.01
N GLY A 15 22.34 3.19 8.62
CA GLY A 15 20.88 3.14 8.39
C GLY A 15 20.43 3.49 6.96
N GLU A 16 21.34 4.00 6.11
CA GLU A 16 21.06 4.25 4.68
C GLU A 16 21.77 3.31 3.71
N HIS A 17 22.57 2.37 4.25
CA HIS A 17 23.30 1.41 3.44
C HIS A 17 22.36 0.49 2.66
N ASN A 18 21.27 0.06 3.28
CA ASN A 18 20.27 -0.79 2.66
C ASN A 18 19.11 0.07 2.14
N LEU A 19 18.91 0.02 0.82
CA LEU A 19 17.88 0.82 0.16
C LEU A 19 16.47 0.49 0.67
N VAL A 20 16.18 -0.78 0.97
CA VAL A 20 14.86 -1.23 1.43
C VAL A 20 14.58 -0.71 2.84
N GLU A 21 15.56 -0.80 3.74
CA GLU A 21 15.42 -0.29 5.11
C GLU A 21 15.19 1.22 5.11
N TRP A 22 15.97 1.95 4.31
CA TRP A 22 15.79 3.39 4.15
C TRP A 22 14.44 3.74 3.49
N ALA A 23 14.04 3.06 2.43
CA ALA A 23 12.87 3.42 1.62
C ALA A 23 11.54 3.04 2.28
N LYS A 24 11.47 1.93 3.03
CA LYS A 24 10.25 1.43 3.69
C LYS A 24 9.39 2.52 4.35
N PRO A 25 9.91 3.37 5.26
CA PRO A 25 9.09 4.39 5.93
C PRO A 25 8.51 5.46 4.98
N TYR A 26 9.11 5.65 3.81
CA TYR A 26 8.63 6.59 2.80
C TYR A 26 7.64 5.95 1.83
N LEU A 27 7.81 4.68 1.49
CA LEU A 27 6.90 3.93 0.61
C LEU A 27 5.52 3.70 1.26
N THR A 28 5.47 3.54 2.59
CA THR A 28 4.20 3.37 3.32
C THR A 28 3.36 4.65 3.37
N ASN A 29 3.98 5.83 3.29
CA ASN A 29 3.28 7.10 3.38
C ASN A 29 3.18 7.78 2.01
N LYS A 30 1.95 7.84 1.48
CA LYS A 30 1.64 8.43 0.16
C LYS A 30 2.25 9.82 -0.04
N ARG A 31 2.22 10.64 1.00
CA ARG A 31 2.73 12.01 0.94
C ARG A 31 4.25 12.08 0.93
N ARG A 32 4.97 11.00 1.24
CA ARG A 32 6.44 10.98 1.37
C ARG A 32 7.15 10.24 0.23
N ILE A 33 6.40 9.66 -0.71
CA ILE A 33 6.96 8.88 -1.83
C ILE A 33 7.93 9.69 -2.66
N PHE A 34 7.70 11.00 -2.84
CA PHE A 34 8.59 11.89 -3.57
C PHE A 34 10.05 11.85 -3.08
N ARG A 35 10.29 11.48 -1.81
CA ARG A 35 11.65 11.35 -1.25
C ARG A 35 12.40 10.12 -1.75
N VAL A 36 11.68 9.12 -2.25
CA VAL A 36 12.23 7.87 -2.81
C VAL A 36 12.35 7.96 -4.34
N MET A 37 11.58 8.84 -4.98
CA MET A 37 11.61 9.00 -6.44
C MET A 37 12.98 9.47 -6.92
N ASP A 38 13.41 8.97 -8.07
CA ASP A 38 14.65 9.37 -8.73
C ASP A 38 14.63 10.89 -8.98
N PRO A 39 15.58 11.66 -8.42
CA PRO A 39 15.66 13.10 -8.63
C PRO A 39 15.75 13.50 -10.11
N ARG A 40 16.31 12.63 -10.96
CA ARG A 40 16.45 12.88 -12.40
C ARG A 40 15.13 12.83 -13.17
N LEU A 41 14.05 12.34 -12.53
CA LEU A 41 12.72 12.41 -13.11
C LEU A 41 12.14 13.82 -13.02
N GLU A 42 12.72 14.74 -12.23
CA GLU A 42 12.32 16.15 -12.15
C GLU A 42 10.81 16.37 -11.91
N GLY A 43 10.15 15.42 -11.22
CA GLY A 43 8.70 15.48 -11.00
C GLY A 43 7.84 15.14 -12.23
N GLN A 44 8.44 14.66 -13.31
CA GLN A 44 7.78 14.21 -14.54
C GLN A 44 7.11 12.83 -14.36
N TYR A 45 6.28 12.72 -13.33
CA TYR A 45 5.47 11.54 -13.04
C TYR A 45 4.17 11.95 -12.38
N LEU A 46 3.10 11.20 -12.68
CA LEU A 46 1.84 11.36 -11.96
C LEU A 46 1.99 10.76 -10.56
N LEU A 47 1.57 11.50 -9.53
CA LEU A 47 1.63 11.02 -8.14
C LEU A 47 0.89 9.69 -7.95
N ASP A 48 -0.23 9.48 -8.65
CA ASP A 48 -0.98 8.21 -8.62
C ASP A 48 -0.17 7.05 -9.19
N GLN A 49 0.59 7.28 -10.27
CA GLN A 49 1.45 6.27 -10.89
C GLN A 49 2.63 5.92 -9.98
N ALA A 50 3.27 6.93 -9.38
CA ALA A 50 4.32 6.72 -8.39
C ALA A 50 3.80 5.96 -7.16
N GLN A 51 2.58 6.25 -6.71
CA GLN A 51 1.94 5.55 -5.61
C GLN A 51 1.71 4.07 -5.93
N LYS A 52 1.19 3.76 -7.12
CA LYS A 52 0.96 2.38 -7.54
C LYS A 52 2.27 1.61 -7.65
N ALA A 53 3.29 2.21 -8.26
CA ALA A 53 4.63 1.63 -8.34
C ALA A 53 5.24 1.36 -6.95
N ALA A 54 5.10 2.31 -6.01
CA ALA A 54 5.54 2.16 -4.64
C ALA A 54 4.81 1.04 -3.90
N ASN A 55 3.49 0.94 -4.08
CA ASN A 55 2.68 -0.13 -3.49
C ASN A 55 3.09 -1.51 -4.03
N LEU A 56 3.31 -1.61 -5.34
CA LEU A 56 3.79 -2.85 -5.96
C LEU A 56 5.16 -3.25 -5.38
N ALA A 57 6.09 -2.29 -5.28
CA ALA A 57 7.39 -2.54 -4.67
C ALA A 57 7.26 -3.01 -3.21
N LEU A 58 6.34 -2.44 -2.42
CA LEU A 58 6.11 -2.85 -1.03
C LEU A 58 5.58 -4.29 -0.93
N GLN A 59 4.68 -4.70 -1.84
CA GLN A 59 4.18 -6.07 -1.90
C GLN A 59 5.30 -7.06 -2.28
N CYS A 60 6.13 -6.73 -3.27
CA CYS A 60 7.28 -7.56 -3.65
C CYS A 60 8.30 -7.71 -2.49
N LEU A 61 8.42 -6.68 -1.64
CA LEU A 61 9.31 -6.64 -0.48
C LEU A 61 8.66 -7.15 0.82
N ALA A 62 7.47 -7.75 0.74
CA ALA A 62 6.79 -8.29 1.91
C ALA A 62 7.67 -9.33 2.63
N VAL A 63 7.66 -9.27 3.97
CA VAL A 63 8.41 -10.21 4.82
C VAL A 63 7.86 -11.62 4.62
N GLU A 64 6.54 -11.75 4.65
CA GLU A 64 5.85 -13.02 4.42
C GLU A 64 5.69 -13.29 2.92
N PRO A 65 6.17 -14.43 2.39
CA PRO A 65 6.12 -14.74 0.97
C PRO A 65 4.72 -14.79 0.36
N LYS A 66 3.70 -15.17 1.14
CA LYS A 66 2.30 -15.26 0.70
C LYS A 66 1.69 -13.93 0.27
N PHE A 67 2.29 -12.81 0.66
CA PHE A 67 1.85 -11.47 0.25
C PHE A 67 2.63 -10.95 -0.95
N ARG A 68 3.64 -11.69 -1.42
CA ARG A 68 4.40 -11.30 -2.62
C ARG A 68 3.60 -11.73 -3.85
N PRO A 69 3.40 -10.83 -4.81
CA PRO A 69 2.71 -11.14 -6.04
C PRO A 69 3.54 -12.08 -6.91
N ASN A 70 2.87 -12.82 -7.78
CA ASN A 70 3.51 -13.62 -8.81
C ASN A 70 4.10 -12.70 -9.90
N MET A 71 5.10 -13.17 -10.64
CA MET A 71 5.72 -12.33 -11.69
C MET A 71 4.73 -11.89 -12.78
N ASP A 72 3.73 -12.71 -13.10
CA ASP A 72 2.66 -12.35 -14.05
C ASP A 72 1.81 -11.17 -13.54
N GLU A 73 1.50 -11.15 -12.24
CA GLU A 73 0.78 -10.04 -11.60
C GLU A 73 1.64 -8.78 -11.57
N VAL A 74 2.96 -8.92 -11.34
CA VAL A 74 3.91 -7.81 -11.37
C VAL A 74 3.96 -7.19 -12.77
N VAL A 75 4.07 -8.00 -13.83
CA VAL A 75 4.09 -7.52 -15.21
C VAL A 75 2.78 -6.81 -15.56
N THR A 76 1.65 -7.44 -15.27
CA THR A 76 0.32 -6.86 -15.50
C THR A 76 0.17 -5.50 -14.80
N ALA A 77 0.59 -5.42 -13.54
CA ALA A 77 0.54 -4.17 -12.79
C ALA A 77 1.44 -3.09 -13.42
N LEU A 78 2.65 -3.45 -13.88
CA LEU A 78 3.58 -2.51 -14.53
C LEU A 78 3.06 -2.03 -15.91
N GLU A 79 2.39 -2.89 -16.67
CA GLU A 79 1.78 -2.53 -17.96
C GLU A 79 0.66 -1.49 -17.77
N GLN A 80 -0.17 -1.66 -16.73
CA GLN A 80 -1.19 -0.67 -16.36
C GLN A 80 -0.60 0.69 -15.95
N LEU A 81 0.67 0.75 -15.53
CA LEU A 81 1.32 2.04 -15.25
C LEU A 81 1.78 2.75 -16.52
N ARG A 82 2.10 1.99 -17.58
CA ARG A 82 2.51 2.53 -18.88
C ARG A 82 1.33 3.07 -19.67
N GLU A 83 0.15 2.48 -19.51
CA GLU A 83 -1.07 2.95 -20.17
C GLU A 83 -1.85 3.93 -19.28
N PRO A 84 -1.97 5.23 -19.63
CA PRO A 84 -2.71 6.20 -18.84
C PRO A 84 -4.25 6.02 -18.88
N ARG A 85 -4.76 4.82 -19.21
CA ARG A 85 -6.20 4.60 -19.43
C ARG A 85 -6.94 4.26 -18.14
N ASN A 86 -7.68 5.26 -17.66
CA ASN A 86 -8.81 5.21 -16.72
C ASN A 86 -8.79 4.12 -15.64
N MET A 87 -8.30 4.55 -14.48
CA MET A 87 -8.49 4.03 -13.13
C MET A 87 -9.78 3.22 -12.92
N GLN A 88 -9.70 1.88 -13.03
CA GLN A 88 -10.63 1.00 -12.34
C GLN A 88 -10.11 0.79 -10.92
N LYS A 89 -10.91 1.23 -9.94
CA LYS A 89 -10.67 1.07 -8.51
C LYS A 89 -10.64 -0.43 -8.17
N SER A 90 -9.46 -1.04 -8.13
CA SER A 90 -9.27 -2.29 -7.39
C SER A 90 -9.17 -1.96 -5.90
N GLY A 91 -10.34 -1.70 -5.30
CA GLY A 91 -10.47 -1.84 -3.86
C GLY A 91 -10.08 -3.26 -3.49
N GLN A 92 -9.10 -3.40 -2.60
CA GLN A 92 -8.76 -4.66 -1.96
C GLN A 92 -10.04 -5.29 -1.41
N LYS A 93 -10.58 -6.29 -2.12
CA LYS A 93 -11.55 -7.21 -1.52
C LYS A 93 -10.77 -8.09 -0.58
N GLY A 94 -10.63 -7.64 0.66
CA GLY A 94 -10.32 -8.53 1.78
C GLY A 94 -11.36 -9.64 1.77
N ASN A 95 -10.90 -10.88 1.62
CA ASN A 95 -11.74 -12.06 1.57
C ASN A 95 -12.26 -12.35 2.99
N THR A 96 -13.27 -11.62 3.46
CA THR A 96 -14.04 -12.01 4.66
C THR A 96 -14.99 -13.13 4.25
N HIS A 97 -14.55 -14.37 4.41
CA HIS A 97 -15.44 -15.53 4.36
C HIS A 97 -16.28 -15.52 5.64
N CYS A 98 -17.45 -14.90 5.58
CA CYS A 98 -18.44 -14.91 6.66
C CYS A 98 -19.27 -16.19 6.55
N HIS A 99 -19.08 -17.11 7.50
CA HIS A 99 -19.99 -18.22 7.75
C HIS A 99 -21.21 -17.71 8.53
N PRO A 100 -22.45 -17.95 8.07
CA PRO A 100 -23.63 -17.68 8.87
C PRO A 100 -24.02 -18.95 9.64
N ASN A 101 -24.05 -18.90 10.98
CA ASN A 101 -25.10 -19.63 11.69
C ASN A 101 -25.33 -19.18 13.14
N SER A 102 -26.60 -18.88 13.44
CA SER A 102 -27.31 -19.05 14.73
C SER A 102 -26.71 -18.35 15.97
N ARG A 103 -27.44 -17.52 16.74
CA ARG A 103 -28.78 -17.76 17.29
C ARG A 103 -29.32 -16.48 17.91
N SER A 104 -30.62 -16.29 17.71
CA SER A 104 -31.54 -15.40 18.39
C SER A 104 -31.56 -15.59 19.91
N THR A 105 -31.37 -14.50 20.66
CA THR A 105 -32.02 -14.28 21.96
C THR A 105 -32.28 -12.78 22.11
N GLY A 106 -33.55 -12.40 21.98
CA GLY A 106 -34.01 -11.07 22.31
C GLY A 106 -33.95 -10.84 23.81
N ASN A 107 -33.80 -9.58 24.21
CA ASN A 107 -34.38 -9.05 25.43
C ASN A 107 -34.67 -7.56 25.26
N PRO A 108 -35.72 -7.04 25.92
CA PRO A 108 -36.49 -5.90 25.42
C PRO A 108 -36.08 -4.55 26.04
N ARG A 109 -36.19 -3.53 25.20
CA ARG A 109 -36.55 -2.11 25.45
C ARG A 109 -36.82 -1.69 26.90
N PRO A 110 -36.13 -0.66 27.43
CA PRO A 110 -36.69 0.19 28.47
C PRO A 110 -37.44 1.36 27.83
N SER A 111 -38.70 1.51 28.22
CA SER A 111 -39.55 2.66 27.95
C SER A 111 -40.06 3.16 29.29
N ALA A 112 -39.60 4.32 29.75
CA ALA A 112 -40.37 5.30 30.53
C ALA A 112 -39.48 6.50 30.91
N SER A 113 -40.05 7.70 30.72
CA SER A 113 -39.53 9.06 30.96
C SER A 113 -39.71 9.48 32.45
N PRO A 114 -39.86 10.78 32.82
CA PRO A 114 -38.90 11.90 32.93
C PRO A 114 -38.82 12.53 34.38
N LEU A 115 -37.91 13.50 34.58
CA LEU A 115 -37.89 14.64 35.54
C LEU A 115 -38.53 14.51 36.96
N HIS A 116 -37.78 14.87 38.03
CA HIS A 116 -37.81 16.18 38.74
C HIS A 116 -37.26 16.10 40.18
N VAL A 117 -36.58 17.19 40.58
CA VAL A 117 -36.16 17.68 41.92
C VAL A 117 -35.08 16.94 42.72
#